data_AF-A0A1H8V0X3-F1
#
_entry.id   AF-A0A1H8V0X3-F1
#
_cell.length_a   1.000
_cell.length_b   1.000
_cell.length_c   1.000
_cell.angle_alpha   90.00
_cell.angle_beta   90.00
_cell.angle_gamma   90.00
#
_symmetry.space_group_name_H-M   'P 1'
#
loop_
_entity.id
_entity.type
_entity.pdbx_description
1 polymer ?
#
loop_
_entity_poly.entity_id
_entity_poly.type
_entity_poly.pdbx_seq_one_letter_code
_entity_poly.pdbx_strand_id
1 'polypeptide(L)'
;MIDRQASSTLLGRLYTQSYKITNQVLKQFEPDNLDLSSTLNSINVHPGAIFDEISELESLSLLIYKRLTELASHLDPMYCIPVLIEIFSGLYGQDEKYEGNTAFVGSKVLISFIWTGTYSGNLGRSRSYKDIVEGIKMAMLFLKIEQAKNVWKLVGEGQVEIREDGVFATESLAIHIHHFNRLGPNEYKVLKDATDQLWFHPENIYKVEKILTGKVRNGDRLFGDTFLSEIPFTETNFWTALYCKLRIYIIIGKERSLVAGKQLTGLCLLTEKALLINEKSGNFLNLANQLNFWEPTWHNNAINGTPNEIKRMIIHRPVIGVYNPQSVFATSIPLLWDSVNFLLEDFVHSRAGNKIYERFFSGPFEKATINLFEQYGFKGGEVNDKSIWRTKIPEKLLSPDRIPGQIDILAVSEEYHVIVIADCKMVHFPFELNAARNILAKFGSADDERFFRKLNMKTDWLSTCSNFKLEEYVVVKMLITNLDIPLSKDEDRLVLSIREVEEKLLKKLKKSGDDY
;
A
#
# COMPACT_ATOMS: atom_id res chain seq x y z
N MET A 1 2.97 4.84 38.06
CA MET A 1 1.99 5.91 37.79
C MET A 1 0.98 5.51 36.70
N ILE A 2 0.47 4.27 36.74
CA ILE A 2 -0.78 3.88 36.04
C ILE A 2 -1.98 4.17 36.98
N ASP A 3 -1.77 5.06 37.96
CA ASP A 3 -2.45 4.93 39.24
C ASP A 3 -3.74 5.74 39.32
N ARG A 4 -4.82 4.95 39.41
CA ARG A 4 -6.06 5.17 40.16
C ARG A 4 -7.18 5.99 39.54
N GLN A 5 -6.94 6.91 38.59
CA GLN A 5 -8.07 7.65 37.98
C GLN A 5 -8.64 6.99 36.71
N ALA A 6 -7.86 6.23 35.94
CA ALA A 6 -8.36 5.52 34.77
C ALA A 6 -9.02 4.17 35.12
N SER A 7 -8.66 3.52 36.23
CA SER A 7 -9.11 2.13 36.51
C SER A 7 -10.59 2.00 36.91
N SER A 8 -11.28 3.12 37.19
CA SER A 8 -12.70 3.13 37.59
C SER A 8 -13.66 3.36 36.41
N THR A 9 -13.19 3.85 35.27
CA THR A 9 -14.02 4.06 34.06
C THR A 9 -13.93 2.88 33.11
N LEU A 10 -15.00 2.65 32.34
CA LEU A 10 -15.05 1.57 31.36
C LEU A 10 -13.88 1.62 30.36
N LEU A 11 -13.51 2.82 29.91
CA LEU A 11 -12.43 3.03 28.93
C LEU A 11 -11.07 2.60 29.49
N GLY A 12 -10.74 2.94 30.73
CA GLY A 12 -9.46 2.53 31.32
C GLY A 12 -9.36 1.01 31.54
N ARG A 13 -10.49 0.34 31.81
CA ARG A 13 -10.55 -1.14 31.83
C ARG A 13 -10.27 -1.72 30.45
N LEU A 14 -10.89 -1.19 29.40
CA LEU A 14 -10.67 -1.62 28.02
C LEU A 14 -9.20 -1.45 27.61
N TYR A 15 -8.58 -0.29 27.85
CA TYR A 15 -7.16 -0.08 27.58
C TYR A 15 -6.26 -1.13 28.26
N THR A 16 -6.47 -1.35 29.56
CA THR A 16 -5.67 -2.29 30.34
C THR A 16 -5.83 -3.72 29.83
N GLN A 17 -7.06 -4.11 29.47
CA GLN A 17 -7.35 -5.44 28.95
C GLN A 17 -6.77 -5.63 27.55
N SER A 18 -6.93 -4.64 26.65
CA SER A 18 -6.38 -4.69 25.31
C SER A 18 -4.87 -4.91 25.33
N TYR A 19 -4.14 -4.10 26.10
CA TYR A 19 -2.68 -4.25 26.24
C TYR A 19 -2.26 -5.63 26.75
N LYS A 20 -2.94 -6.16 27.78
CA LYS A 20 -2.64 -7.49 28.34
C LYS A 20 -2.88 -8.61 27.33
N ILE A 21 -4.02 -8.56 26.64
CA ILE A 21 -4.41 -9.61 25.70
C ILE A 21 -3.53 -9.54 24.44
N THR A 22 -3.23 -8.34 23.92
CA THR A 22 -2.33 -8.15 22.77
C THR A 22 -0.99 -8.87 22.97
N ASN A 23 -0.37 -8.73 24.14
CA ASN A 23 0.89 -9.43 24.43
C ASN A 23 0.74 -10.96 24.45
N GLN A 24 -0.41 -11.50 24.85
CA GLN A 24 -0.67 -12.94 24.79
C GLN A 24 -0.89 -13.41 23.36
N VAL A 25 -1.61 -12.63 22.56
CA VAL A 25 -1.87 -12.91 21.15
C VAL A 25 -0.56 -12.88 20.35
N LEU A 26 0.25 -11.83 20.48
CA LEU A 26 1.49 -11.65 19.71
C LEU A 26 2.50 -12.79 19.93
N LYS A 27 2.58 -13.34 21.14
CA LYS A 27 3.43 -14.52 21.42
C LYS A 27 3.09 -15.75 20.57
N GLN A 28 1.82 -15.89 20.15
CA GLN A 28 1.37 -16.99 19.30
C GLN A 28 1.73 -16.80 17.82
N PHE A 29 2.24 -15.63 17.45
CA PHE A 29 2.67 -15.29 16.09
C PHE A 29 4.19 -15.03 16.02
N GLU A 30 4.94 -15.39 17.07
CA GLU A 30 6.39 -15.54 16.98
C GLU A 30 6.71 -16.72 16.04
N PRO A 31 7.78 -16.64 15.21
CA PRO A 31 8.07 -17.65 14.18
C PRO A 31 8.06 -19.09 14.69
N ASP A 32 8.59 -19.34 15.89
CA ASP A 32 8.68 -20.68 16.49
C ASP A 32 7.34 -21.18 17.08
N ASN A 33 6.32 -20.33 17.16
CA ASN A 33 5.04 -20.61 17.82
C ASN A 33 3.84 -20.62 16.85
N LEU A 34 4.03 -20.30 15.57
CA LEU A 34 2.94 -20.27 14.60
C LEU A 34 2.54 -21.69 14.21
N ASP A 35 1.35 -22.11 14.65
CA ASP A 35 0.73 -23.40 14.33
C ASP A 35 -0.73 -23.21 13.87
N LEU A 36 -1.04 -23.64 12.66
CA LEU A 36 -2.36 -23.57 12.03
C LEU A 36 -3.16 -24.87 12.20
N SER A 37 -2.64 -25.90 12.86
CA SER A 37 -3.27 -27.23 12.95
C SER A 37 -4.69 -27.18 13.48
N SER A 38 -4.97 -26.39 14.53
CA SER A 38 -6.34 -26.20 15.05
C SER A 38 -7.26 -25.54 14.01
N THR A 39 -6.74 -24.54 13.31
CA THR A 39 -7.44 -23.79 12.26
C THR A 39 -7.79 -24.69 11.08
N LEU A 40 -6.82 -25.48 10.60
CA LEU A 40 -6.98 -26.42 9.50
C LEU A 40 -7.97 -27.54 9.83
N ASN A 41 -7.87 -28.11 11.04
CA ASN A 41 -8.84 -29.10 11.53
C ASN A 41 -10.26 -28.53 11.56
N SER A 42 -10.44 -27.24 11.88
CA SER A 42 -11.77 -26.61 11.93
C SER A 42 -12.44 -26.46 10.56
N ILE A 43 -11.68 -26.60 9.48
CA ILE A 43 -12.16 -26.60 8.08
C ILE A 43 -11.92 -27.95 7.40
N ASN A 44 -11.63 -29.02 8.16
CA ASN A 44 -11.35 -30.37 7.67
C ASN A 44 -10.23 -30.45 6.61
N VAL A 45 -9.21 -29.60 6.74
CA VAL A 45 -8.00 -29.67 5.91
C VAL A 45 -6.89 -30.31 6.73
N HIS A 46 -6.25 -31.33 6.17
CA HIS A 46 -5.08 -31.94 6.79
C HIS A 46 -3.81 -31.13 6.47
N PRO A 47 -2.88 -30.96 7.42
CA PRO A 47 -1.56 -30.48 7.08
C PRO A 47 -0.88 -31.36 6.03
N GLY A 48 -0.25 -30.74 5.04
CA GLY A 48 0.27 -31.39 3.84
C GLY A 48 -0.77 -31.59 2.73
N ALA A 49 -1.99 -31.04 2.87
CA ALA A 49 -2.96 -31.06 1.77
C ALA A 49 -2.43 -30.29 0.56
N ILE A 50 -2.50 -30.93 -0.60
CA ILE A 50 -2.05 -30.41 -1.88
C ILE A 50 -3.28 -30.15 -2.75
N PHE A 51 -3.31 -28.97 -3.37
CA PHE A 51 -4.35 -28.53 -4.28
C PHE A 51 -3.74 -28.33 -5.66
N ASP A 52 -4.19 -29.15 -6.61
CA ASP A 52 -3.68 -29.21 -7.99
C ASP A 52 -4.68 -28.62 -9.00
N GLU A 53 -5.91 -28.37 -8.58
CA GLU A 53 -6.92 -27.70 -9.37
C GLU A 53 -7.40 -26.41 -8.71
N ILE A 54 -7.57 -25.37 -9.53
CA ILE A 54 -8.01 -24.06 -9.05
C ILE A 54 -9.44 -24.06 -8.49
N SER A 55 -10.28 -24.99 -8.95
CA SER A 55 -11.65 -25.25 -8.48
C SER A 55 -11.66 -25.70 -7.01
N GLU A 56 -10.65 -26.44 -6.58
CA GLU A 56 -10.50 -26.91 -5.20
C GLU A 56 -10.13 -25.75 -4.28
N LEU A 57 -9.22 -24.87 -4.72
CA LEU A 57 -8.88 -23.65 -3.98
C LEU A 57 -10.06 -22.67 -3.87
N GLU A 58 -10.88 -22.57 -4.91
CA GLU A 58 -12.12 -21.78 -4.87
C GLU A 58 -13.09 -22.31 -3.82
N SER A 59 -13.27 -23.63 -3.78
CA SER A 59 -14.13 -24.31 -2.80
C SER A 59 -13.59 -24.13 -1.37
N LEU A 60 -12.28 -24.28 -1.19
CA LEU A 60 -11.61 -24.06 0.08
C LEU A 60 -11.75 -22.61 0.56
N SER A 61 -11.58 -21.63 -0.33
CA SER A 61 -11.75 -20.23 0.03
C SER A 61 -13.16 -19.93 0.54
N LEU A 62 -14.19 -20.45 -0.14
CA LEU A 62 -15.57 -20.27 0.29
C LEU A 62 -15.81 -20.88 1.68
N LEU A 63 -15.22 -22.06 1.93
CA LEU A 63 -15.28 -22.72 3.24
C LEU A 63 -14.60 -21.88 4.33
N ILE A 64 -13.41 -21.35 4.06
CA ILE A 64 -12.67 -20.47 4.97
C ILE A 64 -13.47 -19.19 5.25
N TYR A 65 -14.04 -18.56 4.22
CA TYR A 65 -14.85 -17.34 4.37
C TYR A 65 -16.06 -17.59 5.29
N LYS A 66 -16.77 -18.69 5.07
CA LYS A 66 -17.90 -19.09 5.93
C LYS A 66 -17.43 -19.31 7.37
N ARG A 67 -16.33 -20.05 7.56
CA ARG A 67 -15.80 -20.34 8.88
C ARG A 67 -15.30 -19.10 9.62
N LEU A 68 -14.64 -18.19 8.92
CA LEU A 68 -14.22 -16.89 9.44
C LEU A 68 -15.42 -16.05 9.89
N THR A 69 -16.49 -16.04 9.10
CA THR A 69 -17.74 -15.36 9.45
C THR A 69 -18.36 -15.94 10.73
N GLU A 70 -18.42 -17.26 10.84
CA GLU A 70 -18.91 -17.95 12.05
C GLU A 70 -18.06 -17.60 13.28
N LEU A 71 -16.74 -17.74 13.18
CA LEU A 71 -15.81 -17.41 14.27
C LEU A 71 -15.94 -15.96 14.70
N ALA A 72 -15.96 -15.02 13.75
CA ALA A 72 -16.07 -13.60 14.03
C ALA A 72 -17.40 -13.23 14.70
N SER A 73 -18.51 -13.91 14.37
CA SER A 73 -19.81 -13.69 14.99
C SER A 73 -19.84 -14.02 16.49
N HIS A 74 -18.91 -14.85 16.97
CA HIS A 74 -18.78 -15.22 18.38
C HIS A 74 -17.93 -14.24 19.20
N LEU A 75 -17.12 -13.40 18.55
CA LEU A 75 -16.21 -12.46 19.20
C LEU A 75 -16.94 -11.18 19.63
N ASP A 76 -16.72 -10.76 20.87
CA ASP A 76 -17.31 -9.53 21.42
C ASP A 76 -16.62 -8.29 20.80
N PRO A 77 -17.32 -7.48 19.99
CA PRO A 77 -16.71 -6.34 19.28
C PRO A 77 -16.12 -5.30 20.22
N MET A 78 -16.72 -5.12 21.40
CA MET A 78 -16.29 -4.13 22.39
C MET A 78 -14.93 -4.47 23.00
N TYR A 79 -14.56 -5.75 23.02
CA TYR A 79 -13.30 -6.23 23.61
C TYR A 79 -12.28 -6.62 22.55
N CYS A 80 -12.72 -7.28 21.48
CA CYS A 80 -11.82 -7.85 20.48
C CYS A 80 -11.30 -6.79 19.49
N ILE A 81 -12.14 -5.86 19.01
CA ILE A 81 -11.68 -4.82 18.08
C ILE A 81 -10.58 -3.94 18.70
N PRO A 82 -10.70 -3.47 19.96
CA PRO A 82 -9.62 -2.74 20.61
C PRO A 82 -8.30 -3.52 20.71
N VAL A 83 -8.34 -4.82 21.00
CA VAL A 83 -7.15 -5.70 20.99
C VAL A 83 -6.51 -5.73 19.60
N LEU A 84 -7.31 -5.91 18.55
CA LEU A 84 -6.83 -6.00 17.17
C LEU A 84 -6.22 -4.69 16.67
N ILE A 85 -6.77 -3.55 17.08
CA ILE A 85 -6.19 -2.23 16.80
C ILE A 85 -4.87 -2.02 17.56
N GLU A 86 -4.77 -2.47 18.81
CA GLU A 86 -3.52 -2.42 19.58
C GLU A 86 -2.44 -3.31 18.92
N ILE A 87 -2.80 -4.51 18.45
CA ILE A 87 -1.90 -5.40 17.67
C ILE A 87 -1.42 -4.68 16.41
N PHE A 88 -2.35 -4.14 15.62
CA PHE A 88 -2.03 -3.40 14.41
C PHE A 88 -1.06 -2.24 14.70
N SER A 89 -1.34 -1.45 15.74
CA SER A 89 -0.50 -0.30 16.07
C SER A 89 0.86 -0.69 16.64
N GLY A 90 0.98 -1.81 17.35
CA GLY A 90 2.26 -2.28 17.93
C GLY A 90 3.20 -2.88 16.88
N LEU A 91 2.64 -3.44 15.81
CA LEU A 91 3.38 -4.00 14.68
C LEU A 91 3.73 -2.95 13.61
N TYR A 92 3.14 -1.76 13.67
CA TYR A 92 3.38 -0.69 12.70
C TYR A 92 4.79 -0.10 12.83
N GLY A 93 5.57 -0.14 11.75
CA GLY A 93 6.90 0.47 11.70
C GLY A 93 8.03 -0.34 12.36
N GLN A 94 7.80 -1.61 12.71
CA GLN A 94 8.89 -2.52 13.07
C GLN A 94 9.60 -2.97 11.78
N ASP A 95 10.94 -2.87 11.77
CA ASP A 95 11.81 -3.10 10.60
C ASP A 95 11.49 -4.36 9.78
N GLU A 96 11.99 -4.37 8.53
CA GLU A 96 11.85 -5.35 7.43
C GLU A 96 11.81 -6.85 7.82
N LYS A 97 12.30 -7.23 9.01
CA LYS A 97 12.14 -8.58 9.59
C LYS A 97 10.68 -9.04 9.71
N TYR A 98 9.71 -8.11 9.69
CA TYR A 98 8.28 -8.41 9.77
C TYR A 98 7.51 -8.20 8.45
N GLU A 99 8.19 -8.04 7.31
CA GLU A 99 7.53 -7.96 5.97
C GLU A 99 6.68 -9.20 5.64
N GLY A 100 6.74 -10.26 6.46
CA GLY A 100 5.86 -11.43 6.42
C GLY A 100 4.78 -11.52 7.51
N ASN A 101 4.54 -10.49 8.33
CA ASN A 101 3.61 -10.61 9.47
C ASN A 101 2.14 -10.59 9.03
N THR A 102 1.72 -11.73 8.50
CA THR A 102 0.34 -12.08 8.14
C THR A 102 -0.64 -11.78 9.28
N ALA A 103 -0.23 -11.84 10.55
CA ALA A 103 -1.09 -11.50 11.69
C ALA A 103 -1.53 -10.03 11.69
N PHE A 104 -0.69 -9.11 11.21
CA PHE A 104 -1.04 -7.70 11.03
C PHE A 104 -2.20 -7.54 10.04
N VAL A 105 -2.11 -8.19 8.87
CA VAL A 105 -3.14 -8.10 7.83
C VAL A 105 -4.39 -8.90 8.23
N GLY A 106 -4.21 -10.06 8.85
CA GLY A 106 -5.29 -10.88 9.41
C GLY A 106 -6.10 -10.12 10.45
N SER A 107 -5.45 -9.31 11.30
CA SER A 107 -6.13 -8.46 12.28
C SER A 107 -7.05 -7.43 11.61
N LYS A 108 -6.60 -6.77 10.52
CA LYS A 108 -7.43 -5.82 9.76
C LYS A 108 -8.70 -6.49 9.21
N VAL A 109 -8.54 -7.67 8.61
CA VAL A 109 -9.66 -8.43 8.03
C VAL A 109 -10.60 -8.92 9.13
N LEU A 110 -10.08 -9.46 10.23
CA LEU A 110 -10.91 -9.96 11.32
C LEU A 110 -11.78 -8.86 11.93
N ILE A 111 -11.28 -7.63 12.06
CA ILE A 111 -12.09 -6.47 12.50
C ILE A 111 -13.31 -6.29 11.59
N SER A 112 -13.15 -6.40 10.27
CA SER A 112 -14.25 -6.29 9.31
C SER A 112 -15.33 -7.34 9.56
N PHE A 113 -14.96 -8.61 9.77
CA PHE A 113 -15.94 -9.65 10.05
C PHE A 113 -16.63 -9.46 11.41
N ILE A 114 -15.88 -9.12 12.48
CA ILE A 114 -16.43 -8.91 13.83
C ILE A 114 -17.47 -7.79 13.83
N TRP A 115 -17.20 -6.70 13.09
CA TRP A 115 -18.07 -5.53 13.13
C TRP A 115 -19.48 -5.80 12.59
N THR A 116 -19.67 -6.82 11.75
CA THR A 116 -20.99 -7.31 11.32
C THR A 116 -21.93 -7.57 12.50
N GLY A 117 -21.40 -8.05 13.63
CA GLY A 117 -22.18 -8.30 14.85
C GLY A 117 -22.77 -7.05 15.50
N THR A 118 -22.18 -5.87 15.25
CA THR A 118 -22.56 -4.61 15.92
C THR A 118 -23.92 -4.06 15.46
N TYR A 119 -24.33 -4.36 14.22
CA TYR A 119 -25.59 -3.88 13.64
C TYR A 119 -26.55 -5.01 13.23
N SER A 120 -26.10 -6.27 13.21
CA SER A 120 -26.97 -7.43 12.95
C SER A 120 -27.75 -7.92 14.19
N GLY A 121 -27.52 -7.33 15.37
CA GLY A 121 -28.16 -7.72 16.63
C GLY A 121 -27.59 -8.98 17.27
N ASN A 122 -26.67 -9.68 16.60
CA ASN A 122 -25.97 -10.86 17.10
C ASN A 122 -24.60 -10.47 17.67
N LEU A 123 -24.61 -9.86 18.85
CA LEU A 123 -23.36 -9.53 19.54
C LEU A 123 -22.69 -10.80 20.07
N GLY A 124 -21.48 -11.05 19.58
CA GLY A 124 -20.60 -12.08 20.13
C GLY A 124 -20.31 -11.85 21.61
N ARG A 125 -19.95 -12.93 22.32
CA ARG A 125 -19.73 -12.93 23.77
C ARG A 125 -18.31 -13.32 24.16
N SER A 126 -17.54 -13.89 23.24
CA SER A 126 -16.19 -14.34 23.55
C SER A 126 -15.25 -13.16 23.67
N ARG A 127 -14.42 -13.22 24.71
CA ARG A 127 -13.32 -12.30 25.02
C ARG A 127 -12.00 -13.07 25.17
N SER A 128 -12.01 -14.34 24.76
CA SER A 128 -10.89 -15.27 24.89
C SER A 128 -9.77 -14.85 23.93
N TYR A 129 -8.55 -14.72 24.44
CA TYR A 129 -7.39 -14.48 23.57
C TYR A 129 -7.18 -15.63 22.58
N LYS A 130 -7.55 -16.87 22.94
CA LYS A 130 -7.43 -18.03 22.05
C LYS A 130 -8.35 -17.91 20.84
N ASP A 131 -9.56 -17.41 21.05
CA ASP A 131 -10.54 -17.24 19.98
C ASP A 131 -10.12 -16.09 19.06
N ILE A 132 -9.49 -15.04 19.61
CA ILE A 132 -8.87 -13.96 18.83
C ILE A 132 -7.72 -14.52 17.97
N VAL A 133 -6.83 -15.33 18.55
CA VAL A 133 -5.73 -15.97 17.82
C VAL A 133 -6.26 -16.84 16.67
N GLU A 134 -7.26 -17.67 16.95
CA GLU A 134 -7.90 -18.54 15.96
C GLU A 134 -8.55 -17.72 14.83
N GLY A 135 -9.24 -16.63 15.17
CA GLY A 135 -9.80 -15.69 14.19
C GLY A 135 -8.72 -15.02 13.32
N ILE A 136 -7.59 -14.62 13.90
CA ILE A 136 -6.48 -14.03 13.14
C ILE A 136 -5.88 -15.08 12.20
N LYS A 137 -5.61 -16.30 12.68
CA LYS A 137 -5.11 -17.42 11.85
C LYS A 137 -6.03 -17.74 10.69
N MET A 138 -7.34 -17.79 10.93
CA MET A 138 -8.34 -18.01 9.87
C MET A 138 -8.35 -16.86 8.84
N ALA A 139 -8.27 -15.61 9.30
CA ALA A 139 -8.17 -14.44 8.41
C ALA A 139 -6.87 -14.42 7.60
N MET A 140 -5.76 -14.89 8.18
CA MET A 140 -4.49 -15.06 7.47
C MET A 140 -4.60 -16.10 6.37
N LEU A 141 -5.17 -17.26 6.70
CA LEU A 141 -5.39 -18.34 5.75
C LEU A 141 -6.29 -17.88 4.59
N PHE A 142 -7.39 -17.18 4.89
CA PHE A 142 -8.26 -16.56 3.89
C PHE A 142 -7.48 -15.70 2.90
N LEU A 143 -6.67 -14.77 3.39
CA LEU A 143 -5.90 -13.86 2.54
C LEU A 143 -4.86 -14.58 1.69
N LYS A 144 -4.17 -15.57 2.26
CA LYS A 144 -3.13 -16.33 1.55
C LYS A 144 -3.73 -17.21 0.45
N ILE A 145 -4.84 -17.87 0.72
CA ILE A 145 -5.57 -18.66 -0.28
C ILE A 145 -6.13 -17.76 -1.38
N GLU A 146 -6.75 -16.62 -1.04
CA GLU A 146 -7.24 -15.65 -2.03
C GLU A 146 -6.12 -15.10 -2.91
N GLN A 147 -4.97 -14.80 -2.32
CA GLN A 147 -3.80 -14.37 -3.06
C GLN A 147 -3.30 -15.48 -4.01
N ALA A 148 -3.09 -16.69 -3.51
CA ALA A 148 -2.61 -17.81 -4.32
C ALA A 148 -3.58 -18.10 -5.47
N LYS A 149 -4.89 -18.13 -5.20
CA LYS A 149 -5.95 -18.28 -6.20
C LYS A 149 -5.87 -17.20 -7.28
N ASN A 150 -5.77 -15.92 -6.90
CA ASN A 150 -5.74 -14.83 -7.88
C ASN A 150 -4.48 -14.87 -8.75
N VAL A 151 -3.33 -15.20 -8.17
CA VAL A 151 -2.09 -15.35 -8.95
C VAL A 151 -2.14 -16.59 -9.84
N TRP A 152 -2.69 -17.71 -9.38
CA TRP A 152 -2.88 -18.89 -10.21
C TRP A 152 -3.80 -18.58 -11.41
N LYS A 153 -4.91 -17.84 -11.22
CA LYS A 153 -5.76 -17.37 -12.34
C LYS A 153 -5.01 -16.49 -13.36
N LEU A 154 -3.92 -15.86 -12.93
CA LEU A 154 -3.09 -14.99 -13.77
C LEU A 154 -2.08 -15.81 -14.59
N VAL A 155 -1.39 -16.74 -13.92
CA VAL A 155 -0.32 -17.56 -14.51
C VAL A 155 -0.88 -18.73 -15.32
N GLY A 156 -2.05 -19.26 -14.94
CA GLY A 156 -2.71 -20.39 -15.61
C GLY A 156 -2.31 -21.77 -15.08
N GLU A 157 -1.26 -21.84 -14.26
CA GLU A 157 -0.74 -23.07 -13.66
C GLU A 157 -0.20 -22.81 -12.25
N GLY A 158 -0.10 -23.88 -11.46
CA GLY A 158 0.38 -23.83 -10.08
C GLY A 158 -0.03 -25.08 -9.31
N GLN A 159 0.48 -25.20 -8.09
CA GLN A 159 -0.03 -26.08 -7.06
C GLN A 159 0.15 -25.36 -5.72
N VAL A 160 -0.78 -25.58 -4.79
CA VAL A 160 -0.75 -24.99 -3.45
C VAL A 160 -0.74 -26.09 -2.41
N GLU A 161 0.22 -26.03 -1.49
CA GLU A 161 0.32 -26.92 -0.34
C GLU A 161 -0.01 -26.15 0.93
N ILE A 162 -0.85 -26.73 1.78
CA ILE A 162 -1.20 -26.18 3.09
C ILE A 162 -0.49 -26.97 4.16
N ARG A 163 0.38 -26.33 4.93
CA ARG A 163 1.14 -26.92 6.04
C ARG A 163 0.71 -26.31 7.37
N GLU A 164 1.21 -26.88 8.46
CA GLU A 164 0.93 -26.40 9.83
C GLU A 164 1.43 -24.96 10.04
N ASP A 165 2.42 -24.50 9.30
CA ASP A 165 3.03 -23.18 9.44
C ASP A 165 2.59 -22.17 8.36
N GLY A 166 1.84 -22.60 7.33
CA GLY A 166 1.39 -21.66 6.29
C GLY A 166 0.85 -22.27 5.00
N VAL A 167 0.74 -21.39 4.00
CA VAL A 167 0.32 -21.71 2.63
C VAL A 167 1.54 -21.54 1.73
N PHE A 168 1.88 -22.61 1.02
CA PHE A 168 3.03 -22.70 0.14
C PHE A 168 2.55 -22.94 -1.29
N ALA A 169 3.31 -22.43 -2.25
CA ALA A 169 3.02 -22.56 -3.66
C ALA A 169 4.23 -23.18 -4.38
N THR A 170 4.00 -23.81 -5.53
CA THR A 170 5.09 -24.22 -6.44
C THR A 170 6.01 -23.05 -6.75
N GLU A 171 7.26 -23.31 -7.12
CA GLU A 171 8.26 -22.27 -7.38
C GLU A 171 7.75 -21.22 -8.38
N SER A 172 7.11 -21.65 -9.48
CA SER A 172 6.51 -20.74 -10.47
C SER A 172 5.50 -19.80 -9.82
N LEU A 173 4.50 -20.33 -9.11
CA LEU A 173 3.47 -19.54 -8.46
C LEU A 173 4.01 -18.70 -7.28
N ALA A 174 4.95 -19.23 -6.52
CA ALA A 174 5.59 -18.58 -5.38
C ALA A 174 6.39 -17.34 -5.79
N ILE A 175 7.10 -17.39 -6.93
CA ILE A 175 7.80 -16.23 -7.49
C ILE A 175 6.79 -15.11 -7.75
N HIS A 176 5.70 -15.39 -8.44
CA HIS A 176 4.66 -14.38 -8.72
C HIS A 176 4.00 -13.87 -7.42
N ILE A 177 3.64 -14.74 -6.48
CA ILE A 177 3.08 -14.34 -5.17
C ILE A 177 4.05 -13.42 -4.41
N HIS A 178 5.34 -13.78 -4.38
CA HIS A 178 6.38 -12.98 -3.75
C HIS A 178 6.48 -11.59 -4.39
N HIS A 179 6.50 -11.52 -5.73
CA HIS A 179 6.47 -10.26 -6.46
C HIS A 179 5.24 -9.42 -6.06
N PHE A 180 4.01 -9.95 -6.17
CA PHE A 180 2.80 -9.22 -5.79
C PHE A 180 2.81 -8.72 -4.34
N ASN A 181 3.36 -9.48 -3.40
CA ASN A 181 3.50 -9.06 -2.01
C ASN A 181 4.44 -7.87 -1.83
N ARG A 182 5.51 -7.77 -2.63
CA ARG A 182 6.48 -6.66 -2.56
C ARG A 182 5.98 -5.37 -3.17
N LEU A 183 5.03 -5.43 -4.10
CA LEU A 183 4.54 -4.24 -4.80
C LEU A 183 3.53 -3.42 -3.97
N GLY A 184 2.67 -4.07 -3.20
CA GLY A 184 1.58 -3.41 -2.45
C GLY A 184 2.01 -2.40 -1.36
N PRO A 185 3.15 -2.57 -0.64
CA PRO A 185 3.60 -1.62 0.38
C PRO A 185 4.28 -0.34 -0.13
N ASN A 186 4.71 -0.29 -1.39
CA ASN A 186 5.64 0.74 -1.87
C ASN A 186 5.05 1.71 -2.89
N GLU A 187 3.94 1.38 -3.55
CA GLU A 187 3.24 2.34 -4.42
C GLU A 187 2.71 3.55 -3.63
N TYR A 188 2.36 3.31 -2.36
CA TYR A 188 1.60 4.21 -1.50
C TYR A 188 2.44 5.03 -0.52
N LYS A 189 3.71 5.27 -0.87
CA LYS A 189 4.67 6.01 -0.03
C LYS A 189 5.22 7.27 -0.71
N VAL A 190 4.71 7.61 -1.90
CA VAL A 190 5.32 8.62 -2.77
C VAL A 190 4.91 10.06 -2.40
N LEU A 191 4.08 10.25 -1.38
CA LEU A 191 3.64 11.58 -0.92
C LEU A 191 4.26 11.97 0.43
N LYS A 192 5.56 11.71 0.56
CA LYS A 192 6.32 12.02 1.77
C LYS A 192 6.25 13.52 2.11
N ASP A 193 6.30 14.39 1.10
CA ASP A 193 6.18 15.84 1.29
C ASP A 193 4.80 16.25 1.85
N ALA A 194 3.71 15.71 1.30
CA ALA A 194 2.36 15.98 1.76
C ALA A 194 2.14 15.42 3.16
N THR A 195 2.59 14.20 3.43
CA THR A 195 2.45 13.55 4.73
C THR A 195 3.30 14.26 5.79
N ASP A 196 4.52 14.68 5.48
CA ASP A 196 5.36 15.47 6.38
C ASP A 196 4.67 16.81 6.74
N GLN A 197 4.07 17.49 5.76
CA GLN A 197 3.26 18.69 6.01
C GLN A 197 2.05 18.43 6.90
N LEU A 198 1.44 17.26 6.84
CA LEU A 198 0.23 16.97 7.61
C LEU A 198 0.54 16.53 9.05
N TRP A 199 1.62 15.77 9.24
CA TRP A 199 1.93 15.12 10.52
C TRP A 199 2.88 15.91 11.40
N PHE A 200 3.86 16.61 10.82
CA PHE A 200 4.85 17.38 11.57
C PHE A 200 4.46 18.86 11.75
N HIS A 201 3.42 19.31 11.05
CA HIS A 201 2.88 20.67 11.11
C HIS A 201 1.37 20.65 11.40
N PRO A 202 0.94 20.25 12.60
CA PRO A 202 -0.48 20.10 12.94
C PRO A 202 -1.28 21.41 12.81
N GLU A 203 -0.62 22.58 12.86
CA GLU A 203 -1.20 23.89 12.56
C GLU A 203 -1.74 24.01 11.12
N ASN A 204 -1.31 23.13 10.21
CA ASN A 204 -1.82 23.09 8.84
C ASN A 204 -3.30 22.74 8.75
N ILE A 205 -3.91 22.24 9.83
CA ILE A 205 -5.36 22.07 9.91
C ILE A 205 -6.13 23.38 9.67
N TYR A 206 -5.58 24.53 10.09
CA TYR A 206 -6.19 25.84 9.87
C TYR A 206 -6.17 26.24 8.39
N LYS A 207 -5.19 25.75 7.61
CA LYS A 207 -5.17 25.94 6.16
C LYS A 207 -6.32 25.17 5.51
N VAL A 208 -6.55 23.94 5.93
CA VAL A 208 -7.69 23.13 5.46
C VAL A 208 -9.03 23.76 5.87
N GLU A 209 -9.15 24.25 7.10
CA GLU A 209 -10.35 24.98 7.57
C GLU A 209 -10.61 26.24 6.72
N LYS A 210 -9.56 26.98 6.36
CA LYS A 210 -9.68 28.16 5.48
C LYS A 210 -10.22 27.79 4.10
N ILE A 211 -9.80 26.64 3.55
CA ILE A 211 -10.32 26.07 2.29
C ILE A 211 -11.80 25.76 2.44
N LEU A 212 -12.18 24.97 3.45
CA LEU A 212 -13.56 24.53 3.66
C LEU A 212 -14.53 25.68 3.94
N THR A 213 -14.06 26.74 4.60
CA THR A 213 -14.86 27.93 4.90
C THR A 213 -14.91 28.95 3.75
N GLY A 214 -14.26 28.67 2.62
CA GLY A 214 -14.20 29.58 1.48
C GLY A 214 -13.44 30.88 1.76
N LYS A 215 -12.64 30.93 2.83
CA LYS A 215 -11.86 32.11 3.23
C LYS A 215 -10.53 32.23 2.48
N VAL A 216 -10.34 31.45 1.42
CA VAL A 216 -9.15 31.47 0.57
C VAL A 216 -9.22 32.63 -0.41
N ARG A 217 -8.13 33.37 -0.58
CA ARG A 217 -8.02 34.48 -1.54
C ARG A 217 -7.39 33.97 -2.84
N ASN A 218 -7.73 34.63 -3.95
CA ASN A 218 -7.05 34.39 -5.23
C ASN A 218 -5.54 34.61 -5.05
N GLY A 219 -4.74 33.59 -5.37
CA GLY A 219 -3.28 33.61 -5.25
C GLY A 219 -2.71 33.11 -3.92
N ASP A 220 -3.55 32.68 -2.95
CA ASP A 220 -3.06 32.03 -1.73
C ASP A 220 -2.32 30.73 -2.08
N ARG A 221 -0.99 30.70 -1.86
CA ARG A 221 -0.18 29.47 -1.96
C ARG A 221 -0.24 28.69 -0.65
N LEU A 222 -1.39 28.07 -0.39
CA LEU A 222 -1.52 27.13 0.73
C LEU A 222 -0.65 25.90 0.44
N PHE A 223 0.10 25.43 1.44
CA PHE A 223 0.99 24.25 1.34
C PHE A 223 2.20 24.38 0.39
N GLY A 224 2.58 25.58 -0.02
CA GLY A 224 3.85 25.82 -0.73
C GLY A 224 3.93 25.11 -2.08
N ASP A 225 5.05 24.41 -2.33
CA ASP A 225 5.30 23.65 -3.56
C ASP A 225 4.97 22.14 -3.42
N THR A 226 4.23 21.76 -2.37
CA THR A 226 3.87 20.35 -2.12
C THR A 226 2.69 19.90 -2.96
N PHE A 227 2.49 18.59 -3.07
CA PHE A 227 1.34 18.02 -3.78
C PHE A 227 -0.02 18.60 -3.33
N LEU A 228 -0.17 18.93 -2.04
CA LEU A 228 -1.41 19.51 -1.50
C LEU A 228 -1.80 20.85 -2.12
N SER A 229 -0.85 21.64 -2.64
CA SER A 229 -1.15 22.92 -3.28
C SER A 229 -1.81 22.78 -4.64
N GLU A 230 -1.68 21.60 -5.28
CA GLU A 230 -2.25 21.32 -6.61
C GLU A 230 -3.68 20.80 -6.54
N ILE A 231 -4.14 20.39 -5.36
CA ILE A 231 -5.49 19.89 -5.18
C ILE A 231 -6.47 21.08 -5.25
N PRO A 232 -7.41 21.11 -6.21
CA PRO A 232 -8.34 22.23 -6.33
C PRO A 232 -9.15 22.44 -5.04
N PHE A 233 -9.34 23.69 -4.62
CA PHE A 233 -10.17 24.01 -3.44
C PHE A 233 -11.64 23.60 -3.61
N THR A 234 -12.08 23.37 -4.85
CA THR A 234 -13.40 22.85 -5.21
C THR A 234 -13.58 21.37 -4.85
N GLU A 235 -12.51 20.63 -4.55
CA GLU A 235 -12.54 19.22 -4.12
C GLU A 235 -13.02 19.09 -2.67
N THR A 236 -14.24 19.54 -2.40
CA THR A 236 -14.82 19.66 -1.05
C THR A 236 -14.83 18.33 -0.29
N ASN A 237 -15.09 17.21 -0.96
CA ASN A 237 -15.05 15.88 -0.34
C ASN A 237 -13.65 15.50 0.12
N PHE A 238 -12.62 15.77 -0.69
CA PHE A 238 -11.23 15.52 -0.32
C PHE A 238 -10.83 16.35 0.89
N TRP A 239 -11.06 17.67 0.83
CA TRP A 239 -10.69 18.58 1.91
C TRP A 239 -11.47 18.30 3.20
N THR A 240 -12.74 17.87 3.10
CA THR A 240 -13.56 17.45 4.24
C THR A 240 -13.00 16.19 4.88
N ALA A 241 -12.68 15.16 4.07
CA ALA A 241 -12.07 13.93 4.55
C ALA A 241 -10.74 14.23 5.27
N LEU A 242 -9.89 15.05 4.67
CA LEU A 242 -8.58 15.41 5.22
C LEU A 242 -8.72 16.18 6.53
N TYR A 243 -9.58 17.20 6.60
CA TYR A 243 -9.82 17.95 7.83
C TYR A 243 -10.24 17.04 8.97
N CYS A 244 -11.19 16.14 8.72
CA CYS A 244 -11.69 15.21 9.74
C CYS A 244 -10.58 14.31 10.26
N LYS A 245 -9.75 13.74 9.37
CA LYS A 245 -8.61 12.90 9.75
C LYS A 245 -7.59 13.67 10.58
N LEU A 246 -7.26 14.92 10.22
CA LEU A 246 -6.39 15.79 11.00
C LEU A 246 -6.98 16.16 12.37
N ARG A 247 -8.30 16.41 12.45
CA ARG A 247 -9.00 16.64 13.72
C ARG A 247 -8.89 15.42 14.63
N ILE A 248 -9.19 14.23 14.10
CA ILE A 248 -9.08 12.98 14.86
C ILE A 248 -7.64 12.77 15.32
N TYR A 249 -6.64 13.06 14.48
CA TYR A 249 -5.22 13.01 14.87
C TYR A 249 -4.90 13.88 16.09
N ILE A 250 -5.38 15.14 16.10
CA ILE A 250 -5.21 16.06 17.25
C ILE A 250 -5.93 15.52 18.49
N ILE A 251 -7.13 14.94 18.34
CA ILE A 251 -7.89 14.34 19.44
C ILE A 251 -7.15 13.13 20.01
N ILE A 252 -6.65 12.22 19.17
CA ILE A 252 -5.86 11.06 19.60
C ILE A 252 -4.66 11.52 20.43
N GLY A 253 -3.94 12.56 19.97
CA GLY A 253 -2.81 13.11 20.72
C GLY A 253 -3.19 13.55 22.15
N LYS A 254 -4.37 14.15 22.32
CA LYS A 254 -4.90 14.53 23.64
C LYS A 254 -5.31 13.31 24.46
N GLU A 255 -6.12 12.41 23.90
CA GLU A 255 -6.65 11.24 24.62
C GLU A 255 -5.54 10.26 25.02
N ARG A 256 -4.57 10.01 24.14
CA ARG A 256 -3.39 9.17 24.43
C ARG A 256 -2.52 9.77 25.53
N SER A 257 -2.40 11.09 25.60
CA SER A 257 -1.65 11.78 26.65
C SER A 257 -2.15 11.48 28.06
N LEU A 258 -3.45 11.18 28.20
CA LEU A 258 -4.09 10.84 29.46
C LEU A 258 -3.86 9.38 29.89
N VAL A 259 -3.51 8.50 28.96
CA VAL A 259 -3.45 7.04 29.19
C VAL A 259 -2.01 6.51 29.18
N ALA A 260 -1.16 7.02 28.28
CA ALA A 260 0.20 6.51 28.05
C ALA A 260 1.26 7.62 27.99
N GLY A 261 0.95 8.82 28.51
CA GLY A 261 1.85 9.98 28.45
C GLY A 261 2.16 10.38 27.00
N LYS A 262 3.41 10.68 26.67
CA LYS A 262 3.77 11.18 25.33
C LYS A 262 3.72 10.12 24.21
N GLN A 263 3.37 8.85 24.50
CA GLN A 263 3.31 7.81 23.49
C GLN A 263 2.04 7.94 22.62
N LEU A 264 2.25 8.43 21.40
CA LEU A 264 1.21 8.70 20.42
C LEU A 264 0.72 7.43 19.69
N THR A 265 1.53 6.37 19.59
CA THR A 265 1.15 5.08 18.99
C THR A 265 0.40 4.19 19.96
N GLY A 266 -0.49 3.34 19.46
CA GLY A 266 -1.35 2.43 20.22
C GLY A 266 -2.83 2.68 19.96
N LEU A 267 -3.67 1.83 20.55
CA LEU A 267 -5.11 1.98 20.64
C LEU A 267 -5.45 3.37 21.20
N CYS A 268 -6.45 3.99 20.60
CA CYS A 268 -7.15 5.15 21.12
C CYS A 268 -8.66 4.88 21.09
N LEU A 269 -9.28 4.98 22.26
CA LEU A 269 -10.72 4.91 22.46
C LEU A 269 -11.27 6.33 22.56
N LEU A 270 -12.25 6.64 21.72
CA LEU A 270 -12.90 7.94 21.63
C LEU A 270 -14.35 7.80 22.07
N THR A 271 -14.88 8.83 22.72
CA THR A 271 -16.33 8.95 22.96
C THR A 271 -16.93 9.90 21.94
N GLU A 272 -18.22 9.79 21.67
CA GLU A 272 -18.94 10.75 20.82
C GLU A 272 -18.70 12.20 21.26
N LYS A 273 -18.63 12.49 22.56
CA LYS A 273 -18.31 13.83 23.08
C LYS A 273 -16.95 14.36 22.61
N ALA A 274 -15.95 13.49 22.48
CA ALA A 274 -14.63 13.88 21.96
C ALA A 274 -14.68 14.17 20.45
N LEU A 275 -15.66 13.61 19.75
CA LEU A 275 -15.87 13.74 18.30
C LEU A 275 -16.88 14.83 17.94
N LEU A 276 -17.71 15.29 18.87
CA LEU A 276 -18.69 16.35 18.64
C LEU A 276 -17.99 17.64 18.18
N ILE A 277 -18.18 17.93 16.89
CA ILE A 277 -17.71 19.15 16.27
C ILE A 277 -18.74 20.24 16.60
N ASN A 278 -18.35 21.27 17.35
CA ASN A 278 -19.13 22.50 17.51
C ASN A 278 -19.12 23.32 16.20
N GLU A 279 -19.55 22.72 15.09
CA GLU A 279 -19.61 23.37 13.79
C GLU A 279 -21.06 23.67 13.40
N LYS A 280 -21.25 24.88 12.87
CA LYS A 280 -22.57 25.48 12.61
C LYS A 280 -23.30 24.88 11.39
N SER A 281 -22.78 23.84 10.73
CA SER A 281 -23.37 23.25 9.53
C SER A 281 -23.53 21.73 9.65
N GLY A 282 -24.78 21.27 9.85
CA GLY A 282 -25.11 19.83 9.95
C GLY A 282 -24.69 19.00 8.72
N ASN A 283 -24.61 19.61 7.53
CA ASN A 283 -24.17 18.93 6.30
C ASN A 283 -22.71 18.48 6.36
N PHE A 284 -21.84 19.23 7.04
CA PHE A 284 -20.43 18.89 7.16
C PHE A 284 -20.21 17.67 8.05
N LEU A 285 -20.91 17.62 9.19
CA LEU A 285 -20.85 16.51 10.13
C LEU A 285 -21.35 15.19 9.51
N ASN A 286 -22.42 15.25 8.72
CA ASN A 286 -22.93 14.07 8.01
C ASN A 286 -21.92 13.53 7.00
N LEU A 287 -21.26 14.40 6.22
CA LEU A 287 -20.24 14.00 5.27
C LEU A 287 -18.97 13.47 5.98
N ALA A 288 -18.58 14.11 7.09
CA ALA A 288 -17.48 13.65 7.94
C ALA A 288 -17.70 12.22 8.47
N ASN A 289 -18.92 11.93 8.93
CA ASN A 289 -19.32 10.60 9.39
C ASN A 289 -19.21 9.58 8.26
N GLN A 290 -19.80 9.88 7.10
CA GLN A 290 -19.73 9.02 5.91
C GLN A 290 -18.31 8.74 5.42
N LEU A 291 -17.34 9.64 5.65
CA LEU A 291 -15.99 9.49 5.12
C LEU A 291 -14.98 8.87 6.09
N ASN A 292 -15.32 8.71 7.37
CA ASN A 292 -14.36 8.26 8.40
C ASN A 292 -14.88 7.16 9.31
N PHE A 293 -16.19 7.00 9.43
CA PHE A 293 -16.83 6.10 10.37
C PHE A 293 -17.51 4.93 9.67
N TRP A 294 -17.48 3.76 10.29
CA TRP A 294 -18.14 2.59 9.76
C TRP A 294 -19.65 2.75 9.89
N GLU A 295 -20.33 2.68 8.75
CA GLU A 295 -21.79 2.75 8.65
C GLU A 295 -22.33 1.39 8.21
N PRO A 296 -23.45 0.89 8.76
CA PRO A 296 -23.96 -0.45 8.45
C PRO A 296 -24.14 -0.73 6.96
N THR A 297 -24.70 0.23 6.22
CA THR A 297 -24.94 0.09 4.76
C THR A 297 -23.64 0.03 3.98
N TRP A 298 -22.68 0.90 4.29
CA TRP A 298 -21.36 0.90 3.66
C TRP A 298 -20.59 -0.38 3.97
N HIS A 299 -20.57 -0.79 5.24
CA HIS A 299 -19.87 -1.98 5.67
C HIS A 299 -20.43 -3.22 4.98
N ASN A 300 -21.76 -3.36 4.94
CA ASN A 300 -22.42 -4.49 4.29
C ASN A 300 -22.08 -4.59 2.80
N ASN A 301 -21.89 -3.46 2.12
CA ASN A 301 -21.45 -3.47 0.72
C ASN A 301 -19.98 -3.88 0.61
N ALA A 302 -19.11 -3.33 1.46
CA ALA A 302 -17.66 -3.55 1.40
C ALA A 302 -17.23 -4.97 1.85
N ILE A 303 -17.89 -5.55 2.86
CA ILE A 303 -17.57 -6.90 3.37
C ILE A 303 -17.92 -8.00 2.36
N ASN A 304 -18.91 -7.75 1.49
CA ASN A 304 -19.31 -8.65 0.41
C ASN A 304 -18.53 -8.39 -0.90
N GLY A 305 -17.54 -7.49 -0.86
CA GLY A 305 -16.66 -7.21 -1.98
C GLY A 305 -15.54 -8.23 -2.15
N THR A 306 -14.53 -7.85 -2.91
CA THR A 306 -13.28 -8.59 -3.09
C THR A 306 -12.47 -8.63 -1.78
N PRO A 307 -11.61 -9.64 -1.58
CA PRO A 307 -10.71 -9.69 -0.41
C PRO A 307 -9.84 -8.45 -0.26
N ASN A 308 -9.47 -7.82 -1.37
CA ASN A 308 -8.71 -6.57 -1.39
C ASN A 308 -9.51 -5.39 -0.84
N GLU A 309 -10.81 -5.31 -1.12
CA GLU A 309 -11.72 -4.32 -0.52
C GLU A 309 -11.86 -4.57 0.98
N ILE A 310 -12.07 -5.82 1.39
CA ILE A 310 -12.18 -6.21 2.81
C ILE A 310 -10.95 -5.78 3.61
N LYS A 311 -9.74 -6.05 3.08
CA LYS A 311 -8.46 -5.66 3.69
C LYS A 311 -8.32 -4.15 3.88
N ARG A 312 -8.93 -3.34 3.01
CA ARG A 312 -8.81 -1.88 3.02
C ARG A 312 -9.91 -1.16 3.79
N MET A 313 -10.97 -1.84 4.23
CA MET A 313 -12.09 -1.20 4.93
C MET A 313 -11.63 -0.30 6.08
N ILE A 314 -10.73 -0.79 6.94
CA ILE A 314 -10.18 -0.03 8.06
C ILE A 314 -9.26 1.13 7.66
N ILE A 315 -8.70 1.08 6.44
CA ILE A 315 -7.91 2.17 5.86
C ILE A 315 -8.83 3.25 5.29
N HIS A 316 -9.91 2.87 4.60
CA HIS A 316 -10.90 3.83 4.08
C HIS A 316 -11.56 4.62 5.21
N ARG A 317 -11.95 3.92 6.28
CA ARG A 317 -12.67 4.48 7.42
C ARG A 317 -11.94 4.10 8.72
N PRO A 318 -11.03 4.93 9.23
CA PRO A 318 -10.11 4.56 10.30
C PRO A 318 -10.72 4.62 11.71
N VAL A 319 -12.00 5.01 11.85
CA VAL A 319 -12.70 5.10 13.13
C VAL A 319 -13.85 4.10 13.17
N ILE A 320 -13.78 3.17 14.12
CA ILE A 320 -14.70 2.03 14.20
C ILE A 320 -15.53 2.16 15.47
N GLY A 321 -16.86 2.08 15.35
CA GLY A 321 -17.75 1.97 16.51
C GLY A 321 -17.59 0.60 17.18
N VAL A 322 -17.22 0.56 18.45
CA VAL A 322 -17.04 -0.70 19.20
C VAL A 322 -18.14 -0.95 20.23
N TYR A 323 -18.91 0.09 20.60
CA TYR A 323 -20.04 -0.06 21.51
C TYR A 323 -21.09 1.06 21.30
N ASN A 324 -22.27 0.68 20.78
CA ASN A 324 -23.35 1.61 20.43
C ASN A 324 -24.01 2.31 21.64
N PRO A 325 -24.31 1.65 22.78
CA PRO A 325 -25.03 2.32 23.88
C PRO A 325 -24.29 3.47 24.56
N GLN A 326 -22.97 3.59 24.38
CA GLN A 326 -22.17 4.69 24.91
C GLN A 326 -21.36 5.41 23.83
N SER A 327 -21.67 5.15 22.55
CA SER A 327 -20.99 5.73 21.39
C SER A 327 -19.47 5.73 21.55
N VAL A 328 -18.91 4.55 21.80
CA VAL A 328 -17.46 4.35 21.94
C VAL A 328 -16.88 3.92 20.61
N PHE A 329 -15.83 4.61 20.19
CA PHE A 329 -15.10 4.36 18.96
C PHE A 329 -13.66 3.96 19.26
N ALA A 330 -13.05 3.18 18.36
CA ALA A 330 -11.67 2.78 18.44
C ALA A 330 -10.92 3.18 17.16
N THR A 331 -9.69 3.64 17.33
CA THR A 331 -8.77 4.03 16.24
C THR A 331 -7.33 3.98 16.74
N SER A 332 -6.37 4.35 15.88
CA SER A 332 -4.96 4.56 16.24
C SER A 332 -4.32 5.53 15.25
N ILE A 333 -3.19 6.13 15.61
CA ILE A 333 -2.45 7.01 14.70
C ILE A 333 -2.03 6.28 13.42
N PRO A 334 -1.50 5.04 13.45
CA PRO A 334 -1.09 4.41 12.21
C PRO A 334 -2.25 4.09 11.26
N LEU A 335 -3.48 3.91 11.76
CA LEU A 335 -4.66 3.80 10.90
C LEU A 335 -4.96 5.12 10.20
N LEU A 336 -4.81 6.25 10.90
CA LEU A 336 -4.98 7.57 10.28
C LEU A 336 -3.90 7.86 9.24
N TRP A 337 -2.65 7.46 9.50
CA TRP A 337 -1.55 7.57 8.54
C TRP A 337 -1.86 6.79 7.25
N ASP A 338 -2.16 5.50 7.37
CA ASP A 338 -2.57 4.67 6.21
C ASP A 338 -3.77 5.31 5.48
N SER A 339 -4.75 5.83 6.23
CA SER A 339 -5.99 6.40 5.68
C SER A 339 -5.79 7.70 4.92
N VAL A 340 -4.88 8.58 5.37
CA VAL A 340 -4.53 9.81 4.66
C VAL A 340 -3.67 9.51 3.44
N ASN A 341 -2.71 8.59 3.54
CA ASN A 341 -1.92 8.18 2.37
C ASN A 341 -2.85 7.67 1.27
N PHE A 342 -3.75 6.75 1.64
CA PHE A 342 -4.77 6.24 0.73
C PHE A 342 -5.65 7.35 0.12
N LEU A 343 -6.08 8.33 0.93
CA LEU A 343 -6.89 9.46 0.44
C LEU A 343 -6.13 10.30 -0.59
N LEU A 344 -4.84 10.53 -0.37
CA LEU A 344 -4.01 11.29 -1.28
C LEU A 344 -3.75 10.53 -2.58
N GLU A 345 -3.46 9.23 -2.50
CA GLU A 345 -3.24 8.38 -3.66
C GLU A 345 -4.51 8.22 -4.50
N ASP A 346 -5.67 7.99 -3.88
CA ASP A 346 -6.94 7.94 -4.61
C ASP A 346 -7.18 9.23 -5.40
N PHE A 347 -6.80 10.39 -4.84
CA PHE A 347 -6.86 11.64 -5.58
C PHE A 347 -5.91 11.64 -6.78
N VAL A 348 -4.67 11.18 -6.61
CA VAL A 348 -3.69 11.08 -7.71
C VAL A 348 -4.22 10.21 -8.84
N HIS A 349 -4.69 9.01 -8.53
CA HIS A 349 -5.05 8.03 -9.55
C HIS A 349 -6.36 8.36 -10.26
N SER A 350 -7.33 8.88 -9.52
CA SER A 350 -8.69 9.03 -10.03
C SER A 350 -8.98 10.45 -10.55
N ARG A 351 -8.23 11.46 -10.10
CA ARG A 351 -8.63 12.87 -10.25
C ARG A 351 -7.49 13.83 -10.61
N ALA A 352 -6.25 13.51 -10.26
CA ALA A 352 -5.12 14.37 -10.63
C ALA A 352 -4.85 14.22 -12.13
N GLY A 353 -5.19 15.26 -12.90
CA GLY A 353 -4.90 15.28 -14.33
C GLY A 353 -3.42 15.05 -14.64
N ASN A 354 -3.11 14.60 -15.86
CA ASN A 354 -1.77 14.12 -16.28
C ASN A 354 -0.60 15.04 -15.89
N LYS A 355 -0.79 16.37 -15.89
CA LYS A 355 0.27 17.33 -15.53
C LYS A 355 0.71 17.23 -14.06
N ILE A 356 -0.23 17.01 -13.15
CA ILE A 356 0.07 16.86 -11.72
C ILE A 356 0.81 15.53 -11.51
N TYR A 357 0.32 14.47 -12.18
CA TYR A 357 0.98 13.17 -12.16
C TYR A 357 2.42 13.26 -12.66
N GLU A 358 2.65 13.92 -13.79
CA GLU A 358 3.99 14.10 -14.37
C GLU A 358 4.93 14.84 -13.43
N ARG A 359 4.47 15.95 -12.84
CA ARG A 359 5.28 16.80 -11.97
C ARG A 359 5.69 16.11 -10.66
N PHE A 360 4.81 15.33 -10.05
CA PHE A 360 5.04 14.76 -8.71
C PHE A 360 5.42 13.28 -8.71
N PHE A 361 5.19 12.55 -9.80
CA PHE A 361 5.43 11.10 -9.87
C PHE A 361 6.38 10.72 -11.00
N SER A 362 5.97 10.83 -12.26
CA SER A 362 6.79 10.30 -13.37
C SER A 362 8.09 11.07 -13.57
N GLY A 363 8.05 12.41 -13.55
CA GLY A 363 9.26 13.24 -13.68
C GLY A 363 10.27 13.02 -12.55
N PRO A 364 9.87 13.03 -11.27
CA PRO A 364 10.76 12.66 -10.16
C PRO A 364 11.31 11.23 -10.27
N PHE A 365 10.53 10.27 -10.74
CA PHE A 365 10.98 8.89 -10.97
C PHE A 365 12.03 8.79 -12.09
N GLU A 366 11.80 9.47 -13.21
CA GLU A 366 12.78 9.58 -14.31
C GLU A 366 14.09 10.21 -13.81
N LYS A 367 13.98 11.33 -13.08
CA LYS A 367 15.15 12.01 -12.51
C LYS A 367 15.91 11.13 -11.51
N ALA A 368 15.21 10.40 -10.65
CA ALA A 368 15.83 9.47 -9.71
C ALA A 368 16.60 8.36 -10.44
N THR A 369 16.05 7.85 -11.54
CA THR A 369 16.70 6.84 -12.37
C THR A 369 17.92 7.39 -13.12
N ILE A 370 17.84 8.62 -13.65
CA ILE A 370 19.01 9.30 -14.24
C ILE A 370 20.12 9.47 -13.19
N ASN A 371 19.77 9.97 -12.00
CA ASN A 371 20.73 10.14 -10.91
C ASN A 371 21.36 8.81 -10.51
N LEU A 372 20.61 7.72 -10.51
CA LEU A 372 21.14 6.38 -10.27
C LEU A 372 22.20 6.03 -11.31
N PHE A 373 21.95 6.20 -12.62
CA PHE A 373 23.00 5.96 -13.62
C PHE A 373 24.22 6.88 -13.42
N GLU A 374 24.01 8.16 -13.11
CA GLU A 374 25.11 9.11 -12.86
C GLU A 374 25.99 8.70 -11.67
N GLN A 375 25.41 8.14 -10.61
CA GLN A 375 26.15 7.64 -9.45
C GLN A 375 27.11 6.50 -9.80
N TYR A 376 26.86 5.77 -10.90
CA TYR A 376 27.66 4.65 -11.37
C TYR A 376 28.51 5.01 -12.59
N GLY A 377 28.83 6.30 -12.76
CA GLY A 377 29.79 6.77 -13.77
C GLY A 377 29.22 6.94 -15.17
N PHE A 378 27.91 6.86 -15.36
CA PHE A 378 27.29 7.18 -16.63
C PHE A 378 27.08 8.70 -16.77
N LYS A 379 27.24 9.22 -17.98
CA LYS A 379 26.66 10.50 -18.39
C LYS A 379 25.21 10.26 -18.77
N GLY A 380 24.26 10.69 -17.93
CA GLY A 380 22.83 10.43 -18.10
C GLY A 380 22.00 11.70 -18.38
N GLY A 381 20.88 11.55 -19.09
CA GLY A 381 19.89 12.62 -19.28
C GLY A 381 18.73 12.21 -20.18
N GLU A 382 17.64 12.97 -20.13
CA GLU A 382 16.52 12.82 -21.07
C GLU A 382 16.84 13.42 -22.45
N VAL A 383 16.23 12.91 -23.52
CA VAL A 383 16.28 13.51 -24.86
C VAL A 383 14.88 13.98 -25.25
N ASN A 384 14.71 15.28 -25.44
CA ASN A 384 13.40 15.82 -25.81
C ASN A 384 13.07 15.64 -27.30
N ASP A 385 11.86 16.05 -27.68
CA ASP A 385 11.33 16.01 -29.05
C ASP A 385 12.08 16.90 -30.07
N LYS A 386 13.05 17.70 -29.61
CA LYS A 386 13.94 18.54 -30.41
C LYS A 386 15.36 17.98 -30.49
N SER A 387 15.55 16.72 -30.10
CA SER A 387 16.86 16.03 -30.08
C SER A 387 17.88 16.69 -29.16
N ILE A 388 17.44 17.38 -28.10
CA ILE A 388 18.34 17.95 -27.09
C ILE A 388 18.46 16.94 -25.95
N TRP A 389 19.66 16.41 -25.75
CA TRP A 389 20.04 15.58 -24.64
C TRP A 389 20.37 16.46 -23.42
N ARG A 390 19.47 16.46 -22.45
CA ARG A 390 19.54 17.29 -21.24
C ARG A 390 20.34 16.58 -20.15
N THR A 391 21.65 16.53 -20.36
CA THR A 391 22.61 16.20 -19.28
C THR A 391 22.94 17.45 -18.48
N LYS A 392 23.93 17.39 -17.57
CA LYS A 392 24.48 18.57 -16.87
C LYS A 392 24.88 19.70 -17.83
N ILE A 393 25.34 19.34 -19.03
CA ILE A 393 25.57 20.26 -20.14
C ILE A 393 24.67 19.83 -21.30
N PRO A 394 23.63 20.59 -21.64
CA PRO A 394 22.71 20.19 -22.71
C PRO A 394 23.42 20.10 -24.07
N GLU A 395 23.19 19.00 -24.78
CA GLU A 395 23.81 18.72 -26.07
C GLU A 395 22.75 18.47 -27.13
N LYS A 396 22.95 19.00 -28.35
CA LYS A 396 22.08 18.68 -29.48
C LYS A 396 22.60 17.43 -30.19
N LEU A 397 21.77 16.41 -30.26
CA LEU A 397 22.03 15.20 -31.03
C LEU A 397 21.74 15.47 -32.51
N LEU A 398 22.74 15.23 -33.35
CA LEU A 398 22.73 15.48 -34.79
C LEU A 398 22.37 14.18 -35.50
N SER A 399 21.13 14.11 -35.98
CA SER A 399 20.63 13.01 -36.81
C SER A 399 19.99 13.58 -38.07
N PRO A 400 20.11 12.90 -39.23
CA PRO A 400 19.35 13.24 -40.43
C PRO A 400 17.84 12.99 -40.25
N ASP A 401 17.47 12.15 -39.28
CA ASP A 401 16.09 11.75 -39.02
C ASP A 401 15.47 12.51 -37.85
N ARG A 402 14.15 12.65 -37.89
CA ARG A 402 13.39 13.19 -36.77
C ARG A 402 13.33 12.14 -35.65
N ILE A 403 13.56 12.59 -34.42
CA ILE A 403 13.38 11.74 -33.23
C ILE A 403 11.92 11.23 -33.17
N PRO A 404 11.69 9.93 -32.96
CA PRO A 404 10.35 9.34 -32.96
C PRO A 404 9.52 9.70 -31.71
N GLY A 405 10.15 10.30 -30.69
CA GLY A 405 9.53 10.77 -29.46
C GLY A 405 10.59 11.03 -28.39
N GLN A 406 10.18 11.59 -27.24
CA GLN A 406 11.09 11.79 -26.10
C GLN A 406 11.70 10.46 -25.66
N ILE A 407 12.99 10.47 -25.33
CA ILE A 407 13.69 9.36 -24.66
C ILE A 407 13.81 9.75 -23.19
N ASP A 408 13.20 8.97 -22.30
CA ASP A 408 13.16 9.29 -20.88
C ASP A 408 14.58 9.24 -20.29
N ILE A 409 15.37 8.24 -20.70
CA ILE A 409 16.77 8.08 -20.28
C ILE A 409 17.65 7.67 -21.46
N LEU A 410 18.66 8.49 -21.72
CA LEU A 410 19.85 8.12 -22.47
C LEU A 410 21.05 8.26 -21.51
N ALA A 411 21.75 7.16 -21.25
CA ALA A 411 22.91 7.11 -20.37
C ALA A 411 24.09 6.43 -21.05
N VAL A 412 25.26 7.07 -21.01
CA VAL A 412 26.47 6.59 -21.71
C VAL A 412 27.60 6.42 -20.70
N SER A 413 28.22 5.25 -20.71
CA SER A 413 29.48 5.01 -20.00
C SER A 413 30.58 4.70 -21.00
N GLU A 414 31.55 5.61 -21.08
CA GLU A 414 32.77 5.43 -21.87
C GLU A 414 33.65 4.35 -21.25
N GLU A 415 33.76 4.30 -19.91
CA GLU A 415 34.53 3.30 -19.17
C GLU A 415 34.08 1.87 -19.49
N TYR A 416 32.76 1.64 -19.51
CA TYR A 416 32.21 0.31 -19.78
C TYR A 416 31.91 0.07 -21.26
N HIS A 417 32.09 1.07 -22.12
CA HIS A 417 31.63 1.03 -23.51
C HIS A 417 30.16 0.59 -23.64
N VAL A 418 29.28 1.19 -22.82
CA VAL A 418 27.83 0.88 -22.80
C VAL A 418 26.99 2.13 -23.02
N ILE A 419 25.97 2.00 -23.86
CA ILE A 419 24.88 2.98 -23.98
C ILE A 419 23.60 2.31 -23.47
N VAL A 420 22.94 2.95 -22.52
CA VAL A 420 21.60 2.57 -22.05
C VAL A 420 20.59 3.53 -22.64
N ILE A 421 19.59 2.96 -23.32
CA ILE A 421 18.38 3.66 -23.71
C ILE A 421 17.20 3.05 -22.96
N ALA A 422 16.49 3.89 -22.22
CA ALA A 422 15.38 3.42 -21.41
C ALA A 422 14.17 4.35 -21.42
N ASP A 423 13.00 3.72 -21.34
CA ASP A 423 11.74 4.40 -21.05
C ASP A 423 11.32 4.06 -19.61
N CYS A 424 10.97 5.09 -18.86
CA CYS A 424 10.43 4.95 -17.52
C CYS A 424 8.92 4.74 -17.60
N LYS A 425 8.41 3.77 -16.84
CA LYS A 425 6.97 3.51 -16.74
C LYS A 425 6.59 3.36 -15.29
N MET A 426 5.91 4.38 -14.77
CA MET A 426 5.22 4.27 -13.49
C MET A 426 4.02 3.33 -13.68
N VAL A 427 4.05 2.21 -12.97
CA VAL A 427 3.04 1.17 -12.98
C VAL A 427 2.25 1.26 -11.69
N HIS A 428 0.93 1.20 -11.83
CA HIS A 428 0.02 1.11 -10.70
C HIS A 428 -0.14 -0.33 -10.23
N PHE A 429 -0.21 -0.57 -8.92
CA PHE A 429 -0.41 -1.91 -8.43
C PHE A 429 -1.81 -2.39 -8.83
N PRO A 430 -1.92 -3.55 -9.48
CA PRO A 430 -3.20 -4.06 -9.91
C PRO A 430 -3.93 -4.73 -8.74
N PHE A 431 -4.96 -4.05 -8.22
CA PHE A 431 -5.83 -4.64 -7.18
C PHE A 431 -6.82 -5.65 -7.73
N GLU A 432 -6.97 -5.71 -9.05
CA GLU A 432 -7.87 -6.61 -9.75
C GLU A 432 -7.09 -7.49 -10.74
N LEU A 433 -7.60 -8.71 -10.94
CA LEU A 433 -7.00 -9.67 -11.86
C LEU A 433 -6.91 -9.14 -13.30
N ASN A 434 -7.95 -8.43 -13.77
CA ASN A 434 -7.95 -7.85 -15.11
C ASN A 434 -6.91 -6.72 -15.24
N ALA A 435 -6.76 -5.88 -14.22
CA ALA A 435 -5.70 -4.88 -14.18
C ALA A 435 -4.32 -5.54 -14.21
N ALA A 436 -4.12 -6.64 -13.49
CA ALA A 436 -2.86 -7.39 -13.49
C ALA A 436 -2.56 -7.99 -14.87
N ARG A 437 -3.56 -8.61 -15.51
CA ARG A 437 -3.46 -9.11 -16.89
C ARG A 437 -3.10 -8.01 -17.87
N ASN A 438 -3.73 -6.84 -17.76
CA ASN A 438 -3.44 -5.70 -18.61
C ASN A 438 -2.00 -5.20 -18.43
N ILE A 439 -1.49 -5.15 -17.20
CA ILE A 439 -0.08 -4.79 -16.97
C ILE A 439 0.84 -5.83 -17.63
N LEU A 440 0.61 -7.13 -17.39
CA LEU A 440 1.44 -8.17 -18.00
C LEU A 440 1.38 -8.13 -19.53
N ALA A 441 0.22 -7.87 -20.14
CA ALA A 441 0.10 -7.75 -21.60
C ALA A 441 0.87 -6.54 -22.18
N LYS A 442 0.96 -5.45 -21.42
CA LYS A 442 1.70 -4.23 -21.82
C LYS A 442 3.22 -4.43 -21.80
N PHE A 443 3.74 -5.22 -20.88
CA PHE A 443 5.19 -5.41 -20.69
C PHE A 443 5.70 -6.75 -21.23
N GLY A 444 4.85 -7.76 -21.33
CA GLY A 444 5.17 -9.08 -21.86
C GLY A 444 4.99 -9.18 -23.37
N SER A 445 5.20 -10.37 -23.93
CA SER A 445 5.22 -10.69 -25.36
C SER A 445 4.17 -10.00 -26.25
N ALA A 446 2.93 -9.86 -25.78
CA ALA A 446 1.85 -9.17 -26.51
C ALA A 446 2.19 -7.71 -26.87
N ASP A 447 2.86 -6.97 -25.97
CA ASP A 447 3.24 -5.55 -26.12
C ASP A 447 2.11 -4.69 -26.72
N ASP A 448 0.90 -4.78 -26.17
CA ASP A 448 -0.29 -4.12 -26.75
C ASP A 448 -0.13 -2.58 -26.84
N GLU A 449 0.65 -1.99 -25.93
CA GLU A 449 1.01 -0.56 -25.92
C GLU A 449 2.22 -0.22 -26.79
N ARG A 450 2.85 -1.25 -27.38
CA ARG A 450 3.98 -1.16 -28.30
C ARG A 450 5.19 -0.48 -27.66
N PHE A 451 5.42 -0.67 -26.35
CA PHE A 451 6.54 -0.09 -25.62
C PHE A 451 7.88 -0.51 -26.21
N PHE A 452 8.07 -1.79 -26.51
CA PHE A 452 9.32 -2.26 -27.09
C PHE A 452 9.49 -1.81 -28.53
N ARG A 453 8.40 -1.76 -29.30
CA ARG A 453 8.45 -1.20 -30.65
C ARG A 453 8.87 0.28 -30.62
N LYS A 454 8.31 1.09 -29.70
CA LYS A 454 8.69 2.49 -29.53
C LYS A 454 10.15 2.63 -29.09
N LEU A 455 10.60 1.79 -28.16
CA LEU A 455 12.00 1.78 -27.69
C LEU A 455 12.99 1.37 -28.80
N ASN A 456 12.61 0.39 -29.63
CA ASN A 456 13.39 0.01 -30.81
C ASN A 456 13.48 1.18 -31.81
N MET A 457 12.36 1.86 -32.13
CA MET A 457 12.40 3.04 -33.00
C MET A 457 13.33 4.14 -32.46
N LYS A 458 13.35 4.37 -31.14
CA LYS A 458 14.27 5.33 -30.50
C LYS A 458 15.72 4.89 -30.62
N THR A 459 15.97 3.58 -30.53
CA THR A 459 17.31 3.01 -30.69
C THR A 459 17.79 3.11 -32.14
N ASP A 460 16.92 2.80 -33.10
CA ASP A 460 17.20 2.94 -34.53
C ASP A 460 17.53 4.40 -34.86
N TRP A 461 16.76 5.35 -34.33
CA TRP A 461 17.07 6.78 -34.45
C TRP A 461 18.41 7.16 -33.82
N LEU A 462 18.77 6.58 -32.67
CA LEU A 462 20.07 6.82 -32.04
C LEU A 462 21.23 6.36 -32.95
N SER A 463 21.03 5.30 -33.73
CA SER A 463 22.02 4.80 -34.69
C SER A 463 22.30 5.74 -35.86
N THR A 464 21.41 6.69 -36.12
CA THR A 464 21.62 7.72 -37.15
C THR A 464 22.22 9.00 -36.56
N CYS A 465 22.44 9.06 -35.25
CA CYS A 465 23.06 10.21 -34.60
C CYS A 465 24.60 10.18 -34.73
N SER A 466 25.19 11.22 -35.33
CA SER A 466 26.66 11.29 -35.50
C SER A 466 27.44 11.52 -34.20
N ASN A 467 26.75 11.86 -33.11
CA ASN A 467 27.34 12.03 -31.78
C ASN A 467 27.86 10.72 -31.19
N PHE A 468 27.34 9.57 -31.63
CA PHE A 468 27.70 8.26 -31.11
C PHE A 468 28.22 7.37 -32.24
N LYS A 469 29.39 6.78 -32.03
CA LYS A 469 29.87 5.68 -32.86
C LYS A 469 29.37 4.38 -32.26
N LEU A 470 28.12 3.99 -32.56
CA LEU A 470 27.47 2.87 -31.87
C LEU A 470 28.24 1.56 -31.98
N GLU A 471 29.07 1.38 -33.01
CA GLU A 471 29.99 0.26 -33.17
C GLU A 471 31.03 0.13 -32.03
N GLU A 472 31.31 1.21 -31.30
CA GLU A 472 32.21 1.23 -30.15
C GLU A 472 31.49 0.92 -28.82
N TYR A 473 30.17 0.70 -28.84
CA TYR A 473 29.35 0.53 -27.64
C TYR A 473 28.42 -0.68 -27.68
N VAL A 474 28.22 -1.31 -26.54
CA VAL A 474 27.09 -2.22 -26.32
C VAL A 474 25.84 -1.39 -26.00
N VAL A 475 24.83 -1.47 -26.86
CA VAL A 475 23.55 -0.78 -26.65
C VAL A 475 22.59 -1.66 -25.88
N VAL A 476 22.19 -1.22 -24.69
CA VAL A 476 21.23 -1.89 -23.82
C VAL A 476 19.91 -1.13 -23.86
N LYS A 477 18.86 -1.82 -24.29
CA LYS A 477 17.48 -1.31 -24.34
C LYS A 477 16.71 -1.87 -23.14
N MET A 478 16.10 -1.01 -22.34
CA MET A 478 15.27 -1.47 -21.22
C MET A 478 14.04 -0.61 -20.95
N LEU A 479 13.01 -1.22 -20.37
CA LEU A 479 11.94 -0.50 -19.70
C LEU A 479 12.23 -0.51 -18.20
N ILE A 480 12.14 0.66 -17.56
CA ILE A 480 12.38 0.79 -16.12
C ILE A 480 11.08 1.13 -15.42
N THR A 481 10.73 0.35 -14.40
CA THR A 481 9.48 0.50 -13.65
C THR A 481 9.73 0.81 -12.18
N ASN A 482 8.76 1.44 -11.52
CA ASN A 482 8.77 1.63 -10.06
C ASN A 482 8.46 0.32 -9.30
N LEU A 483 7.90 -0.66 -10.01
CA LEU A 483 7.42 -1.94 -9.49
C LEU A 483 8.09 -3.10 -10.24
N ASP A 484 8.46 -4.17 -9.53
CA ASP A 484 8.88 -5.45 -10.14
C ASP A 484 7.74 -6.04 -10.98
N ILE A 485 7.91 -6.19 -12.31
CA ILE A 485 6.90 -6.78 -13.18
C ILE A 485 7.27 -8.25 -13.43
N PRO A 486 6.43 -9.22 -13.02
CA PRO A 486 6.82 -10.62 -13.04
C PRO A 486 6.56 -11.22 -14.43
N LEU A 487 7.45 -10.94 -15.39
CA LEU A 487 7.45 -11.50 -16.73
C LEU A 487 8.14 -12.88 -16.75
N SER A 488 7.76 -13.74 -17.69
CA SER A 488 8.46 -14.99 -17.96
C SER A 488 9.88 -14.73 -18.47
N LYS A 489 10.84 -15.56 -18.05
CA LYS A 489 12.29 -15.39 -18.34
C LYS A 489 12.67 -15.57 -19.82
N ASP A 490 11.74 -16.03 -20.66
CA ASP A 490 11.99 -16.37 -22.08
C ASP A 490 11.85 -15.18 -23.04
N GLU A 491 11.84 -13.94 -22.54
CA GLU A 491 11.69 -12.77 -23.39
C GLU A 491 13.04 -12.03 -23.59
N ASP A 492 13.41 -11.74 -24.85
CA ASP A 492 14.53 -10.86 -25.26
C ASP A 492 14.33 -9.38 -24.83
N ARG A 493 13.48 -9.15 -23.83
CA ARG A 493 12.91 -7.88 -23.42
C ARG A 493 13.33 -7.60 -21.99
N LEU A 494 14.12 -6.53 -21.82
CA LEU A 494 14.62 -6.15 -20.52
C LEU A 494 13.64 -5.19 -19.85
N VAL A 495 12.77 -5.71 -18.97
CA VAL A 495 11.96 -4.92 -18.03
C VAL A 495 12.53 -5.10 -16.65
N LEU A 496 12.93 -3.99 -16.01
CA LEU A 496 13.54 -4.03 -14.68
C LEU A 496 12.89 -3.00 -13.79
N SER A 497 12.70 -3.32 -12.52
CA SER A 497 12.43 -2.27 -11.54
C SER A 497 13.68 -1.42 -11.31
N ILE A 498 13.50 -0.19 -10.83
CA ILE A 498 14.63 0.68 -10.46
C ILE A 498 15.56 0.01 -9.42
N ARG A 499 15.01 -0.83 -8.53
CA ARG A 499 15.79 -1.61 -7.56
C ARG A 499 16.63 -2.68 -8.25
N GLU A 500 16.06 -3.40 -9.21
CA GLU A 500 16.81 -4.41 -9.98
C GLU A 500 17.92 -3.77 -10.83
N VAL A 501 17.69 -2.55 -11.34
CA VAL A 501 18.73 -1.75 -12.01
C VAL A 501 19.86 -1.44 -11.03
N GLU A 502 19.54 -0.91 -9.85
CA GLU A 502 20.53 -0.63 -8.79
C GLU A 502 21.31 -1.88 -8.39
N GLU A 503 20.64 -3.00 -8.11
CA GLU A 503 21.28 -4.27 -7.75
C GLU A 503 22.23 -4.77 -8.86
N LYS A 504 21.84 -4.64 -10.13
CA LYS A 504 22.68 -5.03 -11.27
C LYS A 504 23.88 -4.12 -11.46
N LEU A 505 23.72 -2.80 -11.24
CA LEU A 505 24.82 -1.84 -11.28
C LEU A 505 25.81 -2.09 -10.11
N LEU A 506 25.31 -2.34 -8.89
CA LEU A 506 26.12 -2.70 -7.72
C LEU A 506 26.94 -3.98 -7.92
N LYS A 507 26.34 -5.03 -8.49
CA LYS A 507 27.03 -6.30 -8.75
C LYS A 507 28.19 -6.14 -9.73
N LYS A 508 28.14 -5.18 -10.66
CA LYS A 508 29.25 -4.88 -11.57
C LYS A 508 30.41 -4.19 -10.87
N LEU A 509 30.15 -3.24 -9.96
CA LEU A 509 31.21 -2.59 -9.16
C LEU A 509 31.96 -3.56 -8.23
N LYS A 510 31.28 -4.58 -7.69
CA LYS A 510 31.93 -5.60 -6.86
C LYS A 510 32.84 -6.52 -7.68
N LYS A 511 32.44 -6.88 -8.91
CA LYS A 511 33.28 -7.69 -9.80
C LYS A 511 34.51 -6.96 -10.33
N SER A 512 34.49 -5.63 -10.43
CA SER A 512 35.67 -4.82 -10.78
C SER A 512 36.58 -4.50 -9.59
N GLY A 513 36.13 -4.78 -8.35
CA GLY A 513 36.91 -4.59 -7.12
C GLY A 513 37.66 -5.83 -6.62
N ASP A 514 37.39 -7.01 -7.17
CA ASP A 514 38.08 -8.27 -6.83
C ASP A 514 39.32 -8.56 -7.73
N ASP A 515 39.66 -7.62 -8.63
CA ASP A 515 40.88 -7.66 -9.49
C ASP A 515 41.93 -6.61 -9.05
N TYR A 516 42.09 -6.37 -7.74
CA TYR A 516 43.19 -5.59 -7.16
C TYR A 516 43.89 -6.28 -5.98
#